data_AF-A0A0V8EL22-F1
#
_entry.id   AF-A0A0V8EL22-F1
#
_cell.length_a   1.000
_cell.length_b   1.000
_cell.length_c   1.000
_cell.angle_alpha   90.00
_cell.angle_beta   90.00
_cell.angle_gamma   90.00
#
_symmetry.space_group_name_H-M   'P 1'
#
loop_
_entity.id
_entity.type
_entity.pdbx_description
1 polymer ?
#
loop_
_entity_poly.entity_id
_entity_poly.type
_entity_poly.pdbx_seq_one_letter_code
_entity_poly.pdbx_strand_id
1 'polypeptide(L)'
;MVYTKHFAIHTIDRLRNSKDYIENAAKTLVEKSEVTVHLDNIFPYMMNDEKTFAKQLVSGYMIHNVYEASEEFIATKQLAAKENGEHFVFNPKTKRLEFSLKSLERARNGKQAVLAYHLIQSFSPEDGLSPEEVHELGRKTVMELTGGEYEFVIATHVDKAHLHNHIVFNSTNAMTGKQFEWQLPRLRNGKVKDMTYEAFQKISDRIASKAGAKIIEVSPKNSHAKYTKWQTENIFKLRIKSRLDFLLEHSLDLDDFKTKAKALNLAVDFSGKWATYRLLDDVQVRNTRGRNLVKSDPERYNLDRIEAHLKKNTGIFSVADVINQYEEKIETRKNDFDYQVTIEPWQIDHVTAKGIYINVDFGLAQHGVIFIGAYKTDLLEDGNYNLYLKTNDYFYFMDTAGAANNRFMKGPTLMWQLSLYNGTVPIAKEKVISTINELTEAINFLASHGVTEGGEQLVRLEQQLLEAVQEAKDRLKELDNKIRELNDSAKELIVSNISDYQDETLEQIKNQIGSVQASRRLLKEINDDAIREIGEYQVILVNSNKVDESWKGKRNLK
;
A
#
# COMPACT_ATOMS: atom_id res chain seq x y z
N MET A 1 12.80 7.82 -4.67
CA MET A 1 12.12 6.55 -4.97
C MET A 1 12.99 5.74 -5.93
N VAL A 2 12.94 4.42 -5.84
CA VAL A 2 13.71 3.51 -6.69
C VAL A 2 13.18 3.58 -8.12
N TYR A 3 14.05 3.85 -9.07
CA TYR A 3 13.69 4.01 -10.48
C TYR A 3 14.58 3.13 -11.35
N THR A 4 13.98 2.43 -12.31
CA THR A 4 14.69 1.49 -13.18
C THR A 4 14.62 1.89 -14.65
N LYS A 5 15.62 1.45 -15.44
CA LYS A 5 15.67 1.53 -16.92
C LYS A 5 16.42 0.32 -17.48
N HIS A 6 16.21 0.01 -18.75
CA HIS A 6 16.99 -1.00 -19.47
C HIS A 6 17.29 -0.59 -20.91
N PHE A 7 18.38 -1.13 -21.48
CA PHE A 7 18.77 -0.98 -22.87
C PHE A 7 19.36 -2.29 -23.41
N ALA A 8 19.13 -2.60 -24.69
CA ALA A 8 19.80 -3.70 -25.38
C ALA A 8 21.05 -3.19 -26.10
N ILE A 9 22.16 -3.94 -25.99
CA ILE A 9 23.43 -3.64 -26.64
C ILE A 9 23.57 -4.57 -27.85
N HIS A 10 23.80 -4.00 -29.03
CA HIS A 10 23.78 -4.74 -30.31
C HIS A 10 25.12 -4.84 -31.02
N THR A 11 26.12 -4.05 -30.62
CA THR A 11 27.43 -4.01 -31.27
C THR A 11 28.54 -4.15 -30.25
N ILE A 12 29.66 -4.73 -30.68
CA ILE A 12 30.85 -4.94 -29.85
C ILE A 12 31.38 -3.59 -29.36
N ASP A 13 31.40 -2.58 -30.22
CA ASP A 13 31.83 -1.23 -29.84
C ASP A 13 30.94 -0.63 -28.75
N ARG A 14 29.62 -0.81 -28.82
CA ARG A 14 28.71 -0.34 -27.77
C ARG A 14 28.88 -1.13 -26.48
N LEU A 15 29.19 -2.43 -26.56
CA LEU A 15 29.48 -3.24 -25.37
C LEU A 15 30.72 -2.73 -24.63
N ARG A 16 31.81 -2.49 -25.37
CA ARG A 16 33.04 -1.90 -24.83
C ARG A 16 32.80 -0.52 -24.22
N ASN A 17 32.11 0.36 -24.96
CA ASN A 17 31.77 1.69 -24.48
C ASN A 17 30.88 1.67 -23.24
N SER A 18 29.92 0.75 -23.16
CA SER A 18 29.08 0.56 -21.97
C SER A 18 29.93 0.13 -20.77
N LYS A 19 30.85 -0.83 -20.94
CA LYS A 19 31.78 -1.27 -19.89
C LYS A 19 32.64 -0.11 -19.39
N ASP A 20 33.31 0.60 -20.30
CA ASP A 20 34.17 1.74 -19.95
C ASP A 20 33.42 2.88 -19.27
N TYR A 21 32.16 3.13 -19.68
CA TYR A 21 31.32 4.14 -19.05
C TYR A 21 30.95 3.76 -17.61
N ILE A 22 30.57 2.50 -17.36
CA ILE A 22 30.11 2.08 -16.04
C ILE A 22 31.28 1.98 -15.05
N GLU A 23 32.47 1.58 -15.50
CA GLU A 23 33.67 1.40 -14.66
C GLU A 23 34.49 2.68 -14.46
N ASN A 24 34.00 3.84 -14.91
CA ASN A 24 34.74 5.08 -14.80
C ASN A 24 35.11 5.37 -13.32
N ALA A 25 36.41 5.39 -13.03
CA ALA A 25 36.95 5.58 -11.68
C ALA A 25 36.45 6.87 -11.03
N ALA A 26 36.35 7.97 -11.79
CA ALA A 26 35.87 9.26 -11.28
C ALA A 26 34.41 9.21 -10.78
N LYS A 27 33.67 8.15 -11.12
CA LYS A 27 32.28 7.95 -10.69
C LYS A 27 32.10 6.83 -9.68
N THR A 28 33.12 6.00 -9.45
CA THR A 28 32.97 4.72 -8.74
C THR A 28 33.88 4.61 -7.52
N LEU A 29 34.74 5.59 -7.27
CA LEU A 29 35.65 5.60 -6.13
C LEU A 29 34.97 6.12 -4.86
N VAL A 30 35.16 5.38 -3.76
CA VAL A 30 34.78 5.78 -2.39
C VAL A 30 35.95 5.58 -1.43
N GLU A 31 36.01 6.41 -0.39
CA GLU A 31 36.99 6.23 0.70
C GLU A 31 36.69 4.96 1.50
N LYS A 32 37.73 4.38 2.11
CA LYS A 32 37.60 3.15 2.89
C LYS A 32 36.74 3.40 4.13
N SER A 33 35.51 2.88 4.14
CA SER A 33 34.63 2.89 5.31
C SER A 33 34.93 1.70 6.25
N GLU A 34 34.91 1.90 7.57
CA GLU A 34 35.14 0.84 8.58
C GLU A 34 33.94 -0.11 8.75
N VAL A 35 32.85 0.07 7.98
CA VAL A 35 31.50 -0.39 8.37
C VAL A 35 31.08 -1.73 7.74
N THR A 36 31.75 -2.27 6.70
CA THR A 36 31.24 -3.46 5.97
C THR A 36 32.30 -4.53 5.61
N VAL A 37 32.77 -5.26 6.63
CA VAL A 37 33.78 -6.35 6.49
C VAL A 37 33.40 -7.46 5.50
N HIS A 38 32.10 -7.76 5.31
CA HIS A 38 31.64 -8.79 4.36
C HIS A 38 31.80 -8.38 2.89
N LEU A 39 31.57 -7.10 2.55
CA LEU A 39 31.53 -6.64 1.15
C LEU A 39 32.91 -6.18 0.65
N ASP A 40 33.91 -6.06 1.52
CA ASP A 40 35.24 -5.59 1.14
C ASP A 40 35.98 -6.51 0.16
N ASN A 41 35.62 -7.80 0.12
CA ASN A 41 36.30 -8.79 -0.72
C ASN A 41 35.82 -8.81 -2.19
N ILE A 42 34.73 -8.10 -2.51
CA ILE A 42 34.17 -8.10 -3.88
C ILE A 42 34.60 -6.88 -4.71
N PHE A 43 35.28 -5.91 -4.11
CA PHE A 43 35.66 -4.65 -4.75
C PHE A 43 37.16 -4.56 -5.05
N PRO A 44 37.56 -4.09 -6.24
CA PRO A 44 38.93 -3.68 -6.53
C PRO A 44 39.35 -2.48 -5.67
N TYR A 45 40.63 -2.45 -5.28
CA TYR A 45 41.25 -1.31 -4.60
C TYR A 45 42.21 -0.58 -5.55
N MET A 46 42.12 0.74 -5.58
CA MET A 46 42.99 1.60 -6.38
C MET A 46 43.61 2.71 -5.52
N MET A 47 44.76 3.22 -5.94
CA MET A 47 45.43 4.34 -5.28
C MET A 47 44.85 5.65 -5.82
N ASN A 48 44.34 6.53 -4.95
CA ASN A 48 43.78 7.83 -5.35
C ASN A 48 44.87 8.90 -5.49
N ASP A 49 44.48 10.12 -5.90
CA ASP A 49 45.39 11.26 -6.11
C ASP A 49 46.15 11.67 -4.84
N GLU A 50 45.60 11.36 -3.66
CA GLU A 50 46.21 11.60 -2.35
C GLU A 50 47.11 10.46 -1.87
N LYS A 51 47.34 9.44 -2.72
CA LYS A 51 48.14 8.24 -2.41
C LYS A 51 47.56 7.37 -1.28
N THR A 52 46.26 7.46 -1.03
CA THR A 52 45.52 6.55 -0.14
C THR A 52 44.76 5.49 -0.95
N PHE A 53 44.48 4.33 -0.34
CA PHE A 53 43.73 3.26 -1.01
C PHE A 53 42.24 3.60 -1.00
N ALA A 54 41.66 3.80 -2.19
CA ALA A 54 40.24 3.99 -2.42
C ALA A 54 39.62 2.70 -2.99
N LYS A 55 38.40 2.41 -2.56
CA LYS A 55 37.61 1.27 -3.03
C LYS A 55 36.88 1.69 -4.31
N GLN A 56 36.96 0.86 -5.35
CA GLN A 56 36.16 1.06 -6.56
C GLN A 56 34.91 0.19 -6.49
N LEU A 57 33.73 0.80 -6.53
CA LEU A 57 32.42 0.12 -6.46
C LEU A 57 32.06 -0.57 -7.78
N VAL A 58 32.94 -1.44 -8.25
CA VAL A 58 32.79 -2.28 -9.44
C VAL A 58 32.98 -3.73 -9.01
N SER A 59 32.12 -4.63 -9.47
CA SER A 59 32.30 -6.05 -9.24
C SER A 59 31.68 -6.89 -10.37
N GLY A 60 32.14 -8.14 -10.48
CA GLY A 60 31.70 -9.08 -11.50
C GLY A 60 31.03 -10.32 -10.91
N TYR A 61 30.42 -11.11 -11.78
CA TYR A 61 29.97 -12.47 -11.50
C TYR A 61 30.19 -13.33 -12.73
N MET A 62 30.82 -14.50 -12.54
CA MET A 62 31.34 -15.35 -13.62
C MET A 62 32.30 -14.61 -14.57
N ILE A 63 33.02 -13.62 -14.05
CA ILE A 63 34.00 -12.82 -14.77
C ILE A 63 35.30 -12.86 -13.97
N HIS A 64 36.40 -13.16 -14.63
CA HIS A 64 37.71 -13.29 -13.99
C HIS A 64 38.33 -11.92 -13.72
N ASN A 65 38.23 -11.01 -14.69
CA ASN A 65 38.74 -9.66 -14.62
C ASN A 65 37.64 -8.67 -15.01
N VAL A 66 37.11 -7.94 -14.03
CA VAL A 66 36.05 -6.96 -14.23
C VAL A 66 36.39 -5.94 -15.32
N TYR A 67 37.66 -5.49 -15.40
CA TYR A 67 38.10 -4.51 -16.40
C TYR A 67 38.13 -5.05 -17.84
N GLU A 68 38.02 -6.37 -18.01
CA GLU A 68 37.95 -7.07 -19.29
C GLU A 68 36.57 -7.72 -19.53
N ALA A 69 35.54 -7.37 -18.74
CA ALA A 69 34.22 -8.01 -18.80
C ALA A 69 33.61 -8.04 -20.21
N SER A 70 33.82 -7.00 -21.02
CA SER A 70 33.34 -6.99 -22.41
C SER A 70 34.01 -8.05 -23.29
N GLU A 71 35.30 -8.31 -23.09
CA GLU A 71 36.04 -9.33 -23.85
C GLU A 71 35.70 -10.73 -23.35
N GLU A 72 35.52 -10.93 -22.04
CA GLU A 72 35.04 -12.20 -21.48
C GLU A 72 33.63 -12.53 -22.01
N PHE A 73 32.70 -11.56 -22.05
CA PHE A 73 31.37 -11.79 -22.62
C PHE A 73 31.44 -12.21 -24.10
N ILE A 74 32.34 -11.58 -24.87
CA ILE A 74 32.57 -11.91 -26.26
C ILE A 74 33.17 -13.31 -26.38
N ALA A 75 34.11 -13.69 -25.51
CA ALA A 75 34.71 -15.01 -25.49
C ALA A 75 33.67 -16.12 -25.23
N THR A 76 32.79 -15.92 -24.24
CA THR A 76 31.68 -16.85 -23.95
C THR A 76 30.75 -17.01 -25.15
N LYS A 77 30.44 -15.92 -25.87
CA LYS A 77 29.69 -15.98 -27.14
C LYS A 77 30.44 -16.71 -28.25
N GLN A 78 31.74 -16.47 -28.38
CA GLN A 78 32.57 -17.13 -29.39
C GLN A 78 32.61 -18.65 -29.17
N LEU A 79 32.76 -19.09 -27.91
CA LEU A 79 32.75 -20.51 -27.56
C LEU A 79 31.43 -21.16 -27.95
N ALA A 80 30.31 -20.58 -27.50
CA ALA A 80 28.97 -21.07 -27.85
C ALA A 80 28.72 -21.09 -29.37
N ALA A 81 29.16 -20.05 -30.10
CA ALA A 81 29.01 -19.99 -31.55
C ALA A 81 29.85 -21.06 -32.28
N LYS A 82 31.09 -21.29 -31.84
CA LYS A 82 31.98 -22.31 -32.42
C LYS A 82 31.44 -23.72 -32.19
N GLU A 83 30.94 -24.01 -30.99
CA GLU A 83 30.31 -25.31 -30.67
C GLU A 83 29.10 -25.59 -31.56
N ASN A 84 28.32 -24.55 -31.88
CA ASN A 84 27.16 -24.66 -32.76
C ASN A 84 27.50 -24.60 -34.26
N GLY A 85 28.78 -24.47 -34.63
CA GLY A 85 29.22 -24.35 -36.04
C GLY A 85 28.75 -23.06 -36.72
N GLU A 86 28.46 -22.01 -35.96
CA GLU A 86 27.92 -20.74 -36.46
C GLU A 86 29.01 -19.69 -36.67
N HIS A 87 28.67 -18.60 -37.38
CA HIS A 87 29.52 -17.40 -37.50
C HIS A 87 30.85 -17.62 -38.25
N PHE A 88 30.96 -18.69 -39.04
CA PHE A 88 32.07 -18.92 -39.97
C PHE A 88 31.81 -18.28 -41.34
N VAL A 89 32.83 -17.61 -41.88
CA VAL A 89 32.80 -16.97 -43.20
C VAL A 89 33.91 -17.56 -44.06
N PHE A 90 33.61 -17.88 -45.32
CA PHE A 90 34.62 -18.36 -46.25
C PHE A 90 35.61 -17.25 -46.59
N ASN A 91 36.89 -17.51 -46.32
CA ASN A 91 37.96 -16.62 -46.71
C ASN A 91 38.54 -17.11 -48.06
N PRO A 92 38.35 -16.36 -49.16
CA PRO A 92 38.80 -16.79 -50.49
C PRO A 92 40.32 -16.83 -50.63
N LYS A 93 41.06 -16.11 -49.78
CA LYS A 93 42.54 -16.11 -49.78
C LYS A 93 43.10 -17.37 -49.16
N THR A 94 42.55 -17.79 -48.03
CA THR A 94 43.00 -18.98 -47.29
C THR A 94 42.27 -20.26 -47.73
N LYS A 95 41.18 -20.12 -48.49
CA LYS A 95 40.29 -21.20 -48.94
C LYS A 95 39.72 -22.02 -47.76
N ARG A 96 39.53 -21.37 -46.60
CA ARG A 96 39.02 -21.99 -45.37
C ARG A 96 37.85 -21.19 -44.80
N LEU A 97 37.01 -21.86 -44.03
CA LEU A 97 36.01 -21.22 -43.17
C LEU A 97 36.72 -20.67 -41.94
N GLU A 98 36.59 -19.37 -41.71
CA GLU A 98 37.19 -18.67 -40.57
C GLU A 98 36.10 -18.04 -39.72
N PHE A 99 36.24 -18.13 -38.40
CA PHE A 99 35.30 -17.53 -37.47
C PHE A 99 35.33 -16.01 -37.59
N SER A 100 34.16 -15.38 -37.72
CA SER A 100 34.03 -13.93 -37.87
C SER A 100 33.39 -13.31 -36.63
N LEU A 101 34.19 -12.59 -35.85
CA LEU A 101 33.73 -11.83 -34.69
C LEU A 101 32.58 -10.87 -35.01
N LYS A 102 32.71 -10.13 -36.10
CA LYS A 102 31.71 -9.16 -36.54
C LYS A 102 30.37 -9.81 -36.88
N SER A 103 30.37 -11.09 -37.24
CA SER A 103 29.12 -11.78 -37.54
C SER A 103 28.28 -12.07 -36.30
N LEU A 104 28.86 -12.02 -35.08
CA LEU A 104 28.13 -12.16 -33.81
C LEU A 104 27.08 -11.05 -33.60
N GLU A 105 27.25 -9.90 -34.25
CA GLU A 105 26.29 -8.78 -34.21
C GLU A 105 25.01 -9.05 -35.03
N ARG A 106 24.93 -10.20 -35.72
CA ARG A 106 23.79 -10.60 -36.56
C ARG A 106 23.14 -11.86 -36.00
N ALA A 107 21.83 -11.79 -35.77
CA ALA A 107 21.02 -12.93 -35.39
C ALA A 107 20.69 -13.82 -36.61
N ARG A 108 20.33 -15.08 -36.35
CA ARG A 108 19.94 -16.06 -37.40
C ARG A 108 18.79 -15.60 -38.30
N ASN A 109 17.91 -14.73 -37.80
CA ASN A 109 16.79 -14.15 -38.54
C ASN A 109 17.17 -12.90 -39.38
N GLY A 110 18.46 -12.58 -39.49
CA GLY A 110 18.98 -11.44 -40.24
C GLY A 110 18.86 -10.09 -39.52
N LYS A 111 18.28 -10.03 -38.32
CA LYS A 111 18.24 -8.82 -37.49
C LYS A 111 19.54 -8.64 -36.70
N GLN A 112 19.70 -7.49 -36.07
CA GLN A 112 20.80 -7.28 -35.12
C GLN A 112 20.63 -8.22 -33.92
N ALA A 113 21.70 -8.92 -33.55
CA ALA A 113 21.74 -9.71 -32.33
C ALA A 113 21.80 -8.80 -31.10
N VAL A 114 21.27 -9.25 -29.97
CA VAL A 114 21.54 -8.61 -28.68
C VAL A 114 22.77 -9.29 -28.09
N LEU A 115 23.80 -8.51 -27.78
CA LEU A 115 25.05 -8.99 -27.18
C LEU A 115 25.02 -8.91 -25.65
N ALA A 116 24.34 -7.91 -25.10
CA ALA A 116 24.20 -7.73 -23.66
C ALA A 116 23.00 -6.84 -23.36
N TYR A 117 22.60 -6.81 -22.09
CA TYR A 117 21.59 -5.89 -21.60
C TYR A 117 22.20 -4.98 -20.54
N HIS A 118 21.89 -3.69 -20.63
CA HIS A 118 22.32 -2.68 -19.68
C HIS A 118 21.13 -2.25 -18.84
N LEU A 119 21.14 -2.57 -17.54
CA LEU A 119 20.15 -2.17 -16.57
C LEU A 119 20.66 -0.98 -15.76
N ILE A 120 19.74 -0.08 -15.40
CA ILE A 120 20.00 1.02 -14.48
C ILE A 120 19.01 0.93 -13.34
N GLN A 121 19.50 1.13 -12.12
CA GLN A 121 18.71 1.17 -10.89
C GLN A 121 19.16 2.39 -10.07
N SER A 122 18.29 3.38 -9.90
CA SER A 122 18.58 4.64 -9.22
C SER A 122 17.82 4.72 -7.90
N PHE A 123 18.46 5.24 -6.85
CA PHE A 123 17.92 5.32 -5.48
C PHE A 123 17.67 6.78 -5.08
N SER A 124 16.76 7.01 -4.13
CA SER A 124 16.54 8.35 -3.58
C SER A 124 17.73 8.74 -2.70
N PRO A 125 18.20 10.01 -2.73
CA PRO A 125 19.14 10.51 -1.72
C PRO A 125 18.56 10.40 -0.30
N GLU A 126 17.24 10.48 -0.18
CA GLU A 126 16.47 10.33 1.06
C GLU A 126 16.35 8.88 1.56
N ASP A 127 16.83 7.88 0.81
CA ASP A 127 16.71 6.47 1.22
C ASP A 127 17.74 6.09 2.29
N GLY A 128 18.77 6.92 2.52
CA GLY A 128 19.75 6.72 3.59
C GLY A 128 20.68 5.52 3.39
N LEU A 129 20.73 4.95 2.18
CA LEU A 129 21.57 3.80 1.84
C LEU A 129 23.00 4.21 1.53
N SER A 130 23.96 3.43 2.02
CA SER A 130 25.37 3.55 1.64
C SER A 130 25.62 3.11 0.20
N PRO A 131 26.72 3.57 -0.44
CA PRO A 131 27.12 3.11 -1.77
C PRO A 131 27.29 1.59 -1.87
N GLU A 132 27.86 0.95 -0.84
CA GLU A 132 28.04 -0.50 -0.77
C GLU A 132 26.71 -1.26 -0.66
N GLU A 133 25.75 -0.75 0.13
CA GLU A 133 24.40 -1.33 0.18
C GLU A 133 23.71 -1.21 -1.17
N VAL A 134 23.75 -0.03 -1.79
CA VAL A 134 23.19 0.17 -3.14
C VAL A 134 23.80 -0.83 -4.12
N HIS A 135 25.12 -1.03 -4.09
CA HIS A 135 25.81 -2.00 -4.93
C HIS A 135 25.28 -3.43 -4.74
N GLU A 136 25.16 -3.86 -3.48
CA GLU A 136 24.69 -5.21 -3.14
C GLU A 136 23.21 -5.42 -3.53
N LEU A 137 22.36 -4.41 -3.39
CA LEU A 137 20.97 -4.48 -3.87
C LEU A 137 20.91 -4.68 -5.38
N GLY A 138 21.81 -4.02 -6.14
CA GLY A 138 21.96 -4.24 -7.58
C GLY A 138 22.40 -5.66 -7.91
N ARG A 139 23.40 -6.19 -7.19
CA ARG A 139 23.88 -7.58 -7.34
C ARG A 139 22.76 -8.59 -7.10
N LYS A 140 22.03 -8.48 -5.99
CA LYS A 140 20.88 -9.37 -5.69
C LYS A 140 19.80 -9.28 -6.77
N THR A 141 19.53 -8.07 -7.26
CA THR A 141 18.52 -7.82 -8.31
C THR A 141 18.85 -8.55 -9.61
N VAL A 142 20.09 -8.43 -10.10
CA VAL A 142 20.48 -9.10 -11.36
C VAL A 142 20.67 -10.61 -11.16
N MET A 143 21.11 -11.05 -9.98
CA MET A 143 21.24 -12.47 -9.66
C MET A 143 19.89 -13.18 -9.76
N GLU A 144 18.85 -12.61 -9.16
CA GLU A 144 17.49 -13.16 -9.23
C GLU A 144 16.90 -13.06 -10.63
N LEU A 145 17.08 -11.93 -11.33
CA LEU A 145 16.57 -11.74 -12.70
C LEU A 145 17.14 -12.78 -13.68
N THR A 146 18.41 -13.14 -13.51
CA THR A 146 19.15 -14.03 -14.41
C THR A 146 19.17 -15.48 -13.95
N GLY A 147 18.66 -15.79 -12.75
CA GLY A 147 18.77 -17.12 -12.14
C GLY A 147 20.21 -17.53 -11.81
N GLY A 148 21.17 -16.59 -11.83
CA GLY A 148 22.58 -16.84 -11.56
C GLY A 148 23.33 -17.61 -12.66
N GLU A 149 22.77 -17.72 -13.87
CA GLU A 149 23.37 -18.45 -15.00
C GLU A 149 24.06 -17.56 -16.04
N TYR A 150 24.05 -16.24 -15.83
CA TYR A 150 24.57 -15.25 -16.76
C TYR A 150 25.68 -14.42 -16.12
N GLU A 151 26.73 -14.18 -16.90
CA GLU A 151 27.82 -13.31 -16.52
C GLU A 151 27.32 -11.86 -16.43
N PHE A 152 27.76 -11.12 -15.41
CA PHE A 152 27.48 -9.69 -15.32
C PHE A 152 28.63 -8.91 -14.71
N VAL A 153 28.68 -7.62 -15.06
CA VAL A 153 29.46 -6.60 -14.38
C VAL A 153 28.52 -5.52 -13.86
N ILE A 154 28.76 -5.06 -12.64
CA ILE A 154 27.99 -4.01 -11.99
C ILE A 154 28.93 -2.92 -11.48
N ALA A 155 28.50 -1.68 -11.61
CA ALA A 155 29.16 -0.52 -11.04
C ALA A 155 28.15 0.40 -10.35
N THR A 156 28.51 0.95 -9.20
CA THR A 156 27.71 1.97 -8.49
C THR A 156 28.33 3.33 -8.70
N HIS A 157 27.56 4.24 -9.28
CA HIS A 157 27.98 5.62 -9.52
C HIS A 157 27.60 6.51 -8.34
N VAL A 158 28.57 7.30 -7.89
CA VAL A 158 28.49 8.26 -6.77
C VAL A 158 28.70 9.72 -7.23
N ASP A 159 28.80 9.96 -8.54
CA ASP A 159 29.11 11.26 -9.16
C ASP A 159 27.93 12.24 -9.21
N LYS A 160 26.75 11.81 -8.78
CA LYS A 160 25.51 12.61 -8.82
C LYS A 160 24.92 12.76 -7.44
N ALA A 161 23.92 13.64 -7.34
CA ALA A 161 23.16 13.85 -6.11
C ALA A 161 22.45 12.58 -5.58
N HIS A 162 22.30 11.55 -6.42
CA HIS A 162 21.73 10.26 -6.06
C HIS A 162 22.64 9.12 -6.49
N LEU A 163 22.58 8.01 -5.76
CA LEU A 163 23.28 6.78 -6.10
C LEU A 163 22.52 6.01 -7.19
N HIS A 164 23.26 5.43 -8.13
CA HIS A 164 22.67 4.55 -9.14
C HIS A 164 23.62 3.43 -9.56
N ASN A 165 23.06 2.23 -9.69
CA ASN A 165 23.75 1.09 -10.26
C ASN A 165 23.62 1.09 -11.77
N HIS A 166 24.71 0.71 -12.41
CA HIS A 166 24.73 0.26 -13.79
C HIS A 166 25.12 -1.22 -13.81
N ILE A 167 24.29 -2.04 -14.44
CA ILE A 167 24.51 -3.48 -14.54
C ILE A 167 24.54 -3.85 -16.02
N VAL A 168 25.61 -4.48 -16.48
CA VAL A 168 25.68 -5.02 -17.85
C VAL A 168 25.83 -6.52 -17.73
N PHE A 169 24.84 -7.27 -18.23
CA PHE A 169 24.88 -8.73 -18.21
C PHE A 169 24.89 -9.32 -19.63
N ASN A 170 25.62 -10.42 -19.78
CA ASN A 170 25.79 -11.10 -21.04
C ASN A 170 24.45 -11.65 -21.53
N SER A 171 24.11 -11.47 -22.81
CA SER A 171 22.92 -12.11 -23.37
C SER A 171 23.10 -13.61 -23.61
N THR A 172 24.29 -14.17 -23.43
CA THR A 172 24.58 -15.59 -23.62
C THR A 172 24.82 -16.25 -22.27
N ASN A 173 24.09 -17.33 -22.02
CA ASN A 173 24.16 -18.12 -20.80
C ASN A 173 25.51 -18.84 -20.73
N ALA A 174 26.22 -18.70 -19.62
CA ALA A 174 27.57 -19.24 -19.46
C ALA A 174 27.59 -20.77 -19.42
N MET A 175 26.49 -21.39 -19.01
CA MET A 175 26.39 -22.85 -18.85
C MET A 175 25.90 -23.55 -20.12
N THR A 176 24.98 -22.92 -20.85
CA THR A 176 24.26 -23.57 -21.97
C THR A 176 24.59 -22.98 -23.34
N GLY A 177 25.25 -21.82 -23.40
CA GLY A 177 25.50 -21.08 -24.65
C GLY A 177 24.24 -20.49 -25.30
N LYS A 178 23.06 -20.66 -24.69
CA LYS A 178 21.78 -20.14 -25.20
C LYS A 178 21.64 -18.64 -24.94
N GLN A 179 20.80 -17.98 -25.73
CA GLN A 179 20.49 -16.57 -25.54
C GLN A 179 19.48 -16.37 -24.41
N PHE A 180 19.64 -15.29 -23.65
CA PHE A 180 18.67 -14.81 -22.67
C PHE A 180 17.38 -14.41 -23.37
N GLU A 181 16.28 -15.03 -22.96
CA GLU A 181 14.96 -14.78 -23.54
C GLU A 181 14.35 -13.51 -22.94
N TRP A 182 14.57 -12.36 -23.60
CA TRP A 182 13.89 -11.12 -23.24
C TRP A 182 12.46 -11.12 -23.77
N GLN A 183 11.49 -11.21 -22.87
CA GLN A 183 10.09 -11.48 -23.18
C GLN A 183 9.34 -10.19 -23.56
N LEU A 184 9.06 -10.05 -24.86
CA LEU A 184 8.27 -8.96 -25.45
C LEU A 184 7.00 -9.48 -26.15
N PRO A 185 6.09 -10.19 -25.45
CA PRO A 185 4.88 -10.70 -26.08
C PRO A 185 3.98 -9.57 -26.61
N ARG A 186 3.42 -9.80 -27.79
CA ARG A 186 2.39 -8.93 -28.36
C ARG A 186 1.03 -9.35 -27.81
N LEU A 187 0.37 -8.42 -27.12
CA LEU A 187 -0.95 -8.63 -26.54
C LEU A 187 -2.02 -8.63 -27.64
N ARG A 188 -3.20 -9.19 -27.33
CA ARG A 188 -4.37 -9.22 -28.24
C ARG A 188 -4.80 -7.84 -28.73
N ASN A 189 -4.54 -6.79 -27.96
CA ASN A 189 -4.83 -5.39 -28.32
C ASN A 189 -3.73 -4.73 -29.19
N GLY A 190 -2.77 -5.51 -29.69
CA GLY A 190 -1.70 -5.06 -30.57
C GLY A 190 -0.50 -4.42 -29.85
N LYS A 191 -0.59 -4.13 -28.55
CA LYS A 191 0.51 -3.55 -27.75
C LYS A 191 1.57 -4.60 -27.42
N VAL A 192 2.83 -4.17 -27.38
CA VAL A 192 3.94 -4.98 -26.86
C VAL A 192 4.02 -4.77 -25.35
N LYS A 193 4.12 -5.86 -24.60
CA LYS A 193 4.33 -5.83 -23.16
C LYS A 193 5.75 -6.27 -22.87
N ASP A 194 6.52 -5.47 -22.13
CA ASP A 194 7.87 -5.83 -21.70
C ASP A 194 7.82 -6.58 -20.37
N MET A 195 7.68 -7.91 -20.46
CA MET A 195 7.48 -8.76 -19.29
C MET A 195 8.78 -8.91 -18.49
N THR A 196 9.93 -9.00 -19.15
CA THR A 196 11.22 -9.08 -18.47
C THR A 196 11.55 -7.77 -17.75
N TYR A 197 11.28 -6.62 -18.36
CA TYR A 197 11.47 -5.34 -17.68
C TYR A 197 10.53 -5.17 -16.47
N GLU A 198 9.25 -5.57 -16.59
CA GLU A 198 8.34 -5.60 -15.44
C GLU A 198 8.85 -6.51 -14.31
N ALA A 199 9.43 -7.67 -14.65
CA ALA A 199 10.05 -8.55 -13.66
C ALA A 199 11.25 -7.88 -12.99
N PHE A 200 12.16 -7.29 -13.77
CA PHE A 200 13.30 -6.53 -13.25
C PHE A 200 12.85 -5.41 -12.29
N GLN A 201 11.87 -4.61 -12.69
CA GLN A 201 11.36 -3.53 -11.84
C GLN A 201 10.79 -4.09 -10.53
N LYS A 202 9.98 -5.15 -10.58
CA LYS A 202 9.40 -5.77 -9.37
C LYS A 202 10.46 -6.37 -8.44
N ILE A 203 11.48 -7.03 -9.01
CA ILE A 203 12.59 -7.60 -8.24
C ILE A 203 13.38 -6.46 -7.56
N SER A 204 13.72 -5.42 -8.31
CA SER A 204 14.38 -4.22 -7.81
C SER A 204 13.58 -3.56 -6.69
N ASP A 205 12.29 -3.32 -6.92
CA ASP A 205 11.39 -2.70 -5.93
C ASP A 205 11.34 -3.57 -4.67
N ARG A 206 11.16 -4.88 -4.79
CA ARG A 206 11.14 -5.81 -3.65
C ARG A 206 12.42 -5.76 -2.83
N ILE A 207 13.58 -5.89 -3.49
CA ILE A 207 14.90 -5.92 -2.83
C ILE A 207 15.22 -4.57 -2.19
N ALA A 208 15.00 -3.48 -2.90
CA ALA A 208 15.27 -2.14 -2.40
C ALA A 208 14.31 -1.76 -1.25
N SER A 209 13.04 -2.17 -1.33
CA SER A 209 12.08 -1.94 -0.25
C SER A 209 12.47 -2.68 1.03
N LYS A 210 12.96 -3.93 0.94
CA LYS A 210 13.51 -4.67 2.09
C LYS A 210 14.68 -3.93 2.77
N ALA A 211 15.45 -3.15 2.01
CA ALA A 211 16.53 -2.32 2.54
C ALA A 211 16.06 -0.94 3.03
N GLY A 212 14.75 -0.65 3.03
CA GLY A 212 14.19 0.62 3.51
C GLY A 212 14.03 1.71 2.45
N ALA A 213 14.43 1.46 1.19
CA ALA A 213 14.30 2.42 0.09
C ALA A 213 12.83 2.68 -0.28
N LYS A 214 12.50 3.92 -0.67
CA LYS A 214 11.16 4.27 -1.15
C LYS A 214 10.93 3.66 -2.54
N ILE A 215 9.92 2.81 -2.73
CA ILE A 215 9.53 2.32 -4.06
C ILE A 215 8.52 3.26 -4.75
N ILE A 216 8.46 3.22 -6.07
CA ILE A 216 7.41 3.93 -6.82
C ILE A 216 6.12 3.10 -6.70
N GLU A 217 5.11 3.62 -6.00
CA GLU A 217 3.80 3.00 -5.98
C GLU A 217 3.15 3.08 -7.37
N VAL A 218 3.22 1.99 -8.13
CA VAL A 218 2.47 1.88 -9.37
C VAL A 218 1.05 1.45 -9.02
N SER A 219 0.12 2.41 -8.95
CA SER A 219 -1.30 2.10 -8.81
C SER A 219 -1.71 1.08 -9.90
N PRO A 220 -2.52 0.05 -9.57
CA PRO A 220 -2.85 -1.04 -10.48
C PRO A 220 -3.29 -0.55 -11.87
N LYS A 221 -2.43 -0.72 -12.87
CA LYS A 221 -2.79 -0.47 -14.26
C LYS A 221 -3.58 -1.66 -14.79
N ASN A 222 -4.91 -1.57 -14.81
CA ASN A 222 -5.76 -1.99 -15.94
C ASN A 222 -7.25 -1.58 -15.78
N SER A 223 -7.79 -0.92 -16.83
CA SER A 223 -9.13 -0.28 -17.01
C SER A 223 -9.35 1.16 -16.49
N HIS A 224 -8.25 1.87 -16.18
CA HIS A 224 -8.20 3.08 -15.36
C HIS A 224 -8.45 4.44 -16.08
N ALA A 225 -9.33 4.53 -17.07
CA ALA A 225 -9.83 5.85 -17.52
C ALA A 225 -11.30 6.06 -17.17
N LYS A 226 -12.10 4.99 -17.22
CA LYS A 226 -13.52 5.01 -16.83
C LYS A 226 -13.71 4.53 -15.40
N TYR A 227 -12.95 3.52 -14.96
CA TYR A 227 -13.06 2.95 -13.61
C TYR A 227 -12.42 3.84 -12.54
N THR A 228 -11.21 4.38 -12.74
CA THR A 228 -10.64 5.39 -11.82
C THR A 228 -11.40 6.70 -11.91
N LYS A 229 -11.86 7.14 -13.08
CA LYS A 229 -12.76 8.30 -13.12
C LYS A 229 -14.03 8.05 -12.31
N TRP A 230 -14.63 6.87 -12.39
CA TRP A 230 -15.78 6.48 -11.56
C TRP A 230 -15.43 6.38 -10.07
N GLN A 231 -14.29 5.79 -9.70
CA GLN A 231 -13.83 5.70 -8.32
C GLN A 231 -13.49 7.06 -7.74
N THR A 232 -12.73 7.89 -8.46
CA THR A 232 -12.43 9.29 -8.12
C THR A 232 -13.70 10.13 -8.04
N GLU A 233 -14.63 10.01 -8.99
CA GLU A 233 -15.94 10.68 -8.92
C GLU A 233 -16.75 10.21 -7.71
N ASN A 234 -16.69 8.93 -7.33
CA ASN A 234 -17.35 8.43 -6.13
C ASN A 234 -16.66 8.88 -4.85
N ILE A 235 -15.33 8.92 -4.82
CA ILE A 235 -14.56 9.49 -3.70
C ILE A 235 -14.94 10.96 -3.51
N PHE A 236 -15.01 11.74 -4.59
CA PHE A 236 -15.46 13.14 -4.54
C PHE A 236 -16.90 13.23 -4.03
N LYS A 237 -17.82 12.41 -4.51
CA LYS A 237 -19.21 12.39 -4.01
C LYS A 237 -19.28 12.06 -2.52
N LEU A 238 -18.51 11.07 -2.06
CA LEU A 238 -18.46 10.68 -0.64
C LEU A 238 -17.92 11.83 0.23
N ARG A 239 -16.82 12.46 -0.19
CA ARG A 239 -16.22 13.61 0.51
C ARG A 239 -17.17 14.81 0.53
N ILE A 240 -17.77 15.16 -0.62
CA ILE A 240 -18.78 16.23 -0.72
C ILE A 240 -19.96 15.93 0.20
N LYS A 241 -20.51 14.71 0.14
CA LYS A 241 -21.62 14.29 1.00
C LYS A 241 -21.25 14.43 2.48
N SER A 242 -20.06 13.95 2.86
CA SER A 242 -19.58 14.06 4.25
C SER A 242 -19.45 15.50 4.73
N ARG A 243 -18.97 16.43 3.88
CA ARG A 243 -18.90 17.86 4.21
C ARG A 243 -20.28 18.47 4.34
N LEU A 244 -21.19 18.15 3.41
CA LEU A 244 -22.55 18.70 3.42
C LEU A 244 -23.36 18.21 4.62
N ASP A 245 -23.33 16.91 4.92
CA ASP A 245 -24.00 16.36 6.10
C ASP A 245 -23.47 16.99 7.39
N PHE A 246 -22.15 17.20 7.47
CA PHE A 246 -21.55 17.89 8.61
C PHE A 246 -22.00 19.35 8.70
N LEU A 247 -21.91 20.12 7.62
CA LEU A 247 -22.32 21.53 7.58
C LEU A 247 -23.81 21.73 7.90
N LEU A 248 -24.67 20.79 7.50
CA LEU A 248 -26.10 20.84 7.81
C LEU A 248 -26.38 20.84 9.31
N GLU A 249 -25.58 20.12 10.11
CA GLU A 249 -25.74 20.07 11.58
C GLU A 249 -24.95 21.18 12.30
N HIS A 250 -24.06 21.90 11.60
CA HIS A 250 -23.12 22.86 12.20
C HIS A 250 -23.27 24.29 11.67
N SER A 251 -24.34 24.59 10.94
CA SER A 251 -24.62 25.93 10.39
C SER A 251 -25.98 26.44 10.85
N LEU A 252 -26.08 27.74 11.10
CA LEU A 252 -27.34 28.38 11.53
C LEU A 252 -28.23 28.79 10.36
N ASP A 253 -27.61 29.36 9.34
CA ASP A 253 -28.30 29.90 8.18
C ASP A 253 -27.45 29.73 6.92
N LEU A 254 -27.98 30.18 5.78
CA LEU A 254 -27.34 29.99 4.50
C LEU A 254 -25.99 30.73 4.38
N ASP A 255 -25.82 31.87 5.03
CA ASP A 255 -24.58 32.65 4.95
C ASP A 255 -23.48 32.00 5.80
N ASP A 256 -23.84 31.58 7.01
CA ASP A 256 -22.98 30.78 7.89
C ASP A 256 -22.57 29.46 7.21
N PHE A 257 -23.53 28.77 6.59
CA PHE A 257 -23.28 27.56 5.81
C PHE A 257 -22.28 27.79 4.67
N LYS A 258 -22.42 28.86 3.89
CA LYS A 258 -21.49 29.17 2.79
C LYS A 258 -20.10 29.54 3.31
N THR A 259 -20.03 30.27 4.42
CA THR A 259 -18.79 30.66 5.06
C THR A 259 -18.02 29.43 5.55
N LYS A 260 -18.69 28.54 6.28
CA LYS A 260 -18.12 27.27 6.74
C LYS A 260 -17.82 26.30 5.60
N ALA A 261 -18.66 26.23 4.57
CA ALA A 261 -18.38 25.42 3.38
C ALA A 261 -17.08 25.84 2.70
N LYS A 262 -16.89 27.16 2.50
CA LYS A 262 -15.64 27.69 1.93
C LYS A 262 -14.44 27.34 2.81
N ALA A 263 -14.59 27.45 4.13
CA ALA A 263 -13.56 27.11 5.11
C ALA A 263 -13.18 25.62 5.07
N LEU A 264 -14.15 24.73 4.83
CA LEU A 264 -13.95 23.29 4.61
C LEU A 264 -13.57 22.94 3.16
N ASN A 265 -13.07 23.91 2.38
CA ASN A 265 -12.66 23.73 0.98
C ASN A 265 -13.78 23.18 0.07
N LEU A 266 -15.03 23.59 0.30
CA LEU A 266 -16.19 23.22 -0.50
C LEU A 266 -16.79 24.45 -1.18
N ALA A 267 -16.66 24.53 -2.50
CA ALA A 267 -17.41 25.49 -3.30
C ALA A 267 -18.85 25.04 -3.50
N VAL A 268 -19.78 25.98 -3.32
CA VAL A 268 -21.23 25.77 -3.41
C VAL A 268 -21.83 26.77 -4.39
N ASP A 269 -22.67 26.29 -5.30
CA ASP A 269 -23.41 27.12 -6.26
C ASP A 269 -24.88 26.70 -6.32
N PHE A 270 -25.79 27.65 -6.04
CA PHE A 270 -27.24 27.46 -6.03
C PHE A 270 -27.96 28.14 -7.22
N SER A 271 -27.20 28.66 -8.21
CA SER A 271 -27.76 29.44 -9.33
C SER A 271 -28.59 28.61 -10.32
N GLY A 272 -28.33 27.30 -10.39
CA GLY A 272 -29.05 26.38 -11.26
C GLY A 272 -30.20 25.65 -10.55
N LYS A 273 -31.04 24.94 -11.33
CA LYS A 273 -32.11 24.06 -10.79
C LYS A 273 -31.61 23.08 -9.72
N TRP A 274 -30.39 22.60 -9.87
CA TRP A 274 -29.74 21.71 -8.91
C TRP A 274 -28.50 22.42 -8.39
N ALA A 275 -28.38 22.51 -7.07
CA ALA A 275 -27.15 22.94 -6.41
C ALA A 275 -25.95 22.14 -6.94
N THR A 276 -24.81 22.79 -7.09
CA THR A 276 -23.58 22.15 -7.53
C THR A 276 -22.44 22.41 -6.55
N TYR A 277 -21.57 21.41 -6.41
CA TYR A 277 -20.56 21.33 -5.39
C TYR A 277 -19.20 20.94 -5.97
N ARG A 278 -18.13 21.53 -5.44
CA ARG A 278 -16.76 21.20 -5.87
C ARG A 278 -15.78 21.31 -4.70
N LEU A 279 -14.93 20.30 -4.55
CA LEU A 279 -13.80 20.33 -3.63
C LEU A 279 -12.71 21.26 -4.17
N LEU A 280 -12.25 22.16 -3.32
CA LEU A 280 -11.20 23.14 -3.63
C LEU A 280 -9.80 22.61 -3.28
N ASP A 281 -9.75 21.60 -2.41
CA ASP A 281 -8.55 20.91 -1.94
C ASP A 281 -8.24 19.64 -2.75
N ASP A 282 -8.80 19.50 -3.95
CA ASP A 282 -8.67 18.31 -4.80
C ASP A 282 -8.65 18.68 -6.29
N VAL A 283 -8.21 17.76 -7.15
CA VAL A 283 -8.13 17.93 -8.61
C VAL A 283 -9.49 17.77 -9.31
N GLN A 284 -10.57 18.22 -8.66
CA GLN A 284 -11.91 18.11 -9.17
C GLN A 284 -12.17 19.13 -10.29
N VAL A 285 -12.15 18.65 -11.53
CA VAL A 285 -12.35 19.51 -12.73
C VAL A 285 -13.81 19.94 -12.94
N ARG A 286 -14.78 19.09 -12.58
CA ARG A 286 -16.22 19.34 -12.82
C ARG A 286 -17.01 19.38 -11.53
N ASN A 287 -17.96 20.30 -11.43
CA ASN A 287 -18.89 20.35 -10.30
C ASN A 287 -19.78 19.09 -10.26
N THR A 288 -20.08 18.64 -9.05
CA THR A 288 -21.01 17.55 -8.77
C THR A 288 -22.37 18.14 -8.42
N ARG A 289 -23.42 17.76 -9.15
CA ARG A 289 -24.80 18.18 -8.83
C ARG A 289 -25.31 17.47 -7.58
N GLY A 290 -25.99 18.18 -6.69
CA GLY A 290 -26.55 17.66 -5.42
C GLY A 290 -27.39 16.39 -5.60
N ARG A 291 -28.23 16.34 -6.65
CA ARG A 291 -29.05 15.17 -6.99
C ARG A 291 -28.29 13.85 -7.21
N ASN A 292 -26.99 13.93 -7.49
CA ASN A 292 -26.17 12.76 -7.74
C ASN A 292 -25.49 12.23 -6.46
N LEU A 293 -25.60 12.96 -5.34
CA LEU A 293 -24.99 12.59 -4.05
C LEU A 293 -25.83 11.55 -3.30
N VAL A 294 -27.16 11.74 -3.28
CA VAL A 294 -28.11 10.80 -2.66
C VAL A 294 -29.22 10.53 -3.67
N LYS A 295 -29.17 9.36 -4.33
CA LYS A 295 -30.13 9.03 -5.40
C LYS A 295 -31.56 8.85 -4.90
N SER A 296 -31.73 8.40 -3.65
CA SER A 296 -33.03 8.18 -3.02
C SER A 296 -33.72 9.48 -2.56
N ASP A 297 -32.94 10.53 -2.33
CA ASP A 297 -33.43 11.89 -2.00
C ASP A 297 -32.63 12.92 -2.82
N PRO A 298 -32.99 13.13 -4.10
CA PRO A 298 -32.26 14.01 -5.00
C PRO A 298 -32.26 15.49 -4.58
N GLU A 299 -33.23 15.91 -3.75
CA GLU A 299 -33.40 17.29 -3.33
C GLU A 299 -32.72 17.60 -2.00
N ARG A 300 -32.24 16.58 -1.26
CA ARG A 300 -31.60 16.72 0.06
C ARG A 300 -30.62 17.88 0.18
N TYR A 301 -29.78 18.07 -0.83
CA TYR A 301 -28.78 19.14 -0.88
C TYR A 301 -29.12 20.19 -1.93
N ASN A 302 -30.39 20.54 -2.08
CA ASN A 302 -30.80 21.72 -2.85
C ASN A 302 -31.09 22.89 -1.91
N LEU A 303 -31.08 24.12 -2.44
CA LEU A 303 -31.20 25.34 -1.65
C LEU A 303 -32.35 25.29 -0.64
N ASP A 304 -33.57 25.06 -1.11
CA ASP A 304 -34.78 25.09 -0.28
C ASP A 304 -34.75 24.06 0.86
N ARG A 305 -34.18 22.87 0.60
CA ARG A 305 -34.06 21.78 1.59
C ARG A 305 -32.98 22.07 2.62
N ILE A 306 -31.86 22.67 2.19
CA ILE A 306 -30.83 23.15 3.09
C ILE A 306 -31.40 24.26 3.97
N GLU A 307 -32.02 25.30 3.41
CA GLU A 307 -32.62 26.38 4.19
C GLU A 307 -33.68 25.88 5.18
N ALA A 308 -34.55 24.96 4.75
CA ALA A 308 -35.55 24.35 5.64
C ALA A 308 -34.91 23.53 6.77
N HIS A 309 -33.76 22.91 6.53
CA HIS A 309 -33.00 22.19 7.54
C HIS A 309 -32.34 23.17 8.53
N LEU A 310 -31.65 24.18 8.03
CA LEU A 310 -30.90 25.14 8.85
C LEU A 310 -31.81 25.96 9.78
N LYS A 311 -33.04 26.27 9.36
CA LYS A 311 -34.06 26.94 10.21
C LYS A 311 -34.37 26.23 11.52
N LYS A 312 -34.03 24.94 11.62
CA LYS A 312 -34.26 24.09 12.78
C LYS A 312 -33.06 24.08 13.75
N ASN A 313 -31.93 24.64 13.33
CA ASN A 313 -30.70 24.65 14.11
C ASN A 313 -30.67 25.85 15.06
N THR A 314 -30.09 25.64 16.24
CA THR A 314 -30.00 26.66 17.29
C THR A 314 -28.57 26.95 17.74
N GLY A 315 -27.61 26.11 17.33
CA GLY A 315 -26.23 26.15 17.80
C GLY A 315 -25.36 27.12 17.00
N ILE A 316 -24.65 28.02 17.70
CA ILE A 316 -23.73 28.96 17.10
C ILE A 316 -22.31 28.44 17.26
N PHE A 317 -21.69 27.99 16.17
CA PHE A 317 -20.33 27.46 16.16
C PHE A 317 -19.40 28.40 15.40
N SER A 318 -18.20 28.65 15.94
CA SER A 318 -17.21 29.41 15.21
C SER A 318 -16.71 28.62 13.99
N VAL A 319 -16.21 29.32 12.97
CA VAL A 319 -15.64 28.66 11.79
C VAL A 319 -14.45 27.77 12.18
N ALA A 320 -13.66 28.19 13.18
CA ALA A 320 -12.51 27.44 13.67
C ALA A 320 -12.92 26.12 14.34
N ASP A 321 -13.93 26.14 15.20
CA ASP A 321 -14.42 24.93 15.88
C ASP A 321 -14.98 23.92 14.87
N VAL A 322 -15.72 24.41 13.88
CA VAL A 322 -16.25 23.58 12.79
C VAL A 322 -15.14 22.95 11.94
N ILE A 323 -14.05 23.67 11.66
CA ILE A 323 -12.88 23.09 10.99
C ILE A 323 -12.25 22.00 11.85
N ASN A 324 -11.91 22.31 13.11
CA ASN A 324 -11.25 21.38 14.02
C ASN A 324 -12.06 20.09 14.19
N GLN A 325 -13.36 20.22 14.46
CA GLN A 325 -14.26 19.09 14.61
C GLN A 325 -14.38 18.26 13.33
N TYR A 326 -14.35 18.90 12.15
CA TYR A 326 -14.36 18.16 10.89
C TYR A 326 -13.06 17.42 10.63
N GLU A 327 -11.92 18.04 10.95
CA GLU A 327 -10.59 17.41 10.82
C GLU A 327 -10.45 16.21 11.77
N GLU A 328 -10.85 16.37 13.03
CA GLU A 328 -10.91 15.29 14.01
C GLU A 328 -11.79 14.14 13.51
N LYS A 329 -13.01 14.43 13.03
CA LYS A 329 -13.90 13.44 12.42
C LYS A 329 -13.24 12.68 11.26
N ILE A 330 -12.47 13.35 10.41
CA ILE A 330 -11.76 12.71 9.30
C ILE A 330 -10.62 11.83 9.82
N GLU A 331 -9.88 12.28 10.83
CA GLU A 331 -8.78 11.53 11.40
C GLU A 331 -9.27 10.29 12.18
N THR A 332 -10.35 10.41 12.98
CA THR A 332 -11.02 9.27 13.61
C THR A 332 -11.42 8.23 12.57
N ARG A 333 -12.07 8.65 11.47
CA ARG A 333 -12.43 7.73 10.38
C ARG A 333 -11.23 7.13 9.66
N LYS A 334 -10.12 7.86 9.56
CA LYS A 334 -8.88 7.39 8.94
C LYS A 334 -8.24 6.29 9.78
N ASN A 335 -8.19 6.49 11.09
CA ASN A 335 -7.64 5.57 12.09
C ASN A 335 -8.62 4.45 12.47
N ASP A 336 -9.88 4.56 12.05
CA ASP A 336 -10.86 3.50 12.21
C ASP A 336 -10.47 2.21 11.48
N PHE A 337 -10.90 1.06 11.99
CA PHE A 337 -10.54 -0.26 11.45
C PHE A 337 -11.77 -1.16 11.25
N ASP A 338 -11.73 -2.07 10.28
CA ASP A 338 -12.76 -3.11 10.13
C ASP A 338 -12.33 -4.42 10.81
N TYR A 339 -11.02 -4.68 10.83
CA TYR A 339 -10.46 -5.87 11.44
C TYR A 339 -9.21 -5.53 12.26
N GLN A 340 -9.03 -6.25 13.36
CA GLN A 340 -7.80 -6.24 14.14
C GLN A 340 -7.31 -7.68 14.29
N VAL A 341 -6.01 -7.90 14.09
CA VAL A 341 -5.36 -9.19 14.32
C VAL A 341 -4.04 -8.96 15.05
N THR A 342 -3.72 -9.83 16.00
CA THR A 342 -2.43 -9.78 16.69
C THR A 342 -1.40 -10.56 15.87
N ILE A 343 -0.22 -9.99 15.73
CA ILE A 343 0.93 -10.57 15.04
C ILE A 343 2.02 -10.80 16.07
N GLU A 344 2.55 -12.01 16.09
CA GLU A 344 3.65 -12.39 16.96
C GLU A 344 5.00 -12.16 16.25
N PRO A 345 6.09 -11.91 17.00
CA PRO A 345 7.41 -11.61 16.43
C PRO A 345 7.91 -12.62 15.39
N TRP A 346 7.60 -13.91 15.54
CA TRP A 346 8.05 -14.95 14.61
C TRP A 346 7.37 -14.88 13.24
N GLN A 347 6.21 -14.22 13.13
CA GLN A 347 5.54 -14.00 11.84
C GLN A 347 6.20 -12.86 11.05
N ILE A 348 7.05 -12.06 11.69
CA ILE A 348 7.71 -10.90 11.09
C ILE A 348 9.01 -11.33 10.41
N ASP A 349 9.15 -11.05 9.12
CA ASP A 349 10.38 -11.23 8.35
C ASP A 349 11.44 -10.21 8.80
N HIS A 350 11.08 -8.92 8.82
CA HIS A 350 11.91 -7.85 9.39
C HIS A 350 11.09 -6.56 9.62
N VAL A 351 11.62 -5.69 10.48
CA VAL A 351 11.06 -4.38 10.83
C VAL A 351 11.85 -3.28 10.14
N THR A 352 11.17 -2.24 9.69
CA THR A 352 11.76 -1.01 9.14
C THR A 352 11.16 0.21 9.84
N ALA A 353 11.79 1.38 9.69
CA ALA A 353 11.23 2.64 10.20
C ALA A 353 9.84 2.99 9.61
N LYS A 354 9.45 2.38 8.49
CA LYS A 354 8.17 2.65 7.79
C LYS A 354 7.10 1.62 8.08
N GLY A 355 7.42 0.50 8.72
CA GLY A 355 6.50 -0.62 8.90
C GLY A 355 7.20 -1.97 8.97
N ILE A 356 6.41 -3.04 8.92
CA ILE A 356 6.86 -4.42 9.11
C ILE A 356 6.63 -5.26 7.85
N TYR A 357 7.55 -6.18 7.57
CA TYR A 357 7.34 -7.24 6.59
C TYR A 357 6.90 -8.50 7.31
N ILE A 358 5.80 -9.08 6.87
CA ILE A 358 5.20 -10.26 7.51
C ILE A 358 5.22 -11.42 6.53
N ASN A 359 5.60 -12.59 7.03
CA ASN A 359 5.52 -13.85 6.29
C ASN A 359 4.06 -14.30 6.17
N VAL A 360 3.64 -14.59 4.95
CA VAL A 360 2.27 -14.99 4.64
C VAL A 360 2.27 -16.09 3.60
N ASP A 361 1.33 -17.02 3.72
CA ASP A 361 1.06 -18.05 2.75
C ASP A 361 -0.20 -17.71 1.94
N PHE A 362 -0.19 -18.08 0.66
CA PHE A 362 -1.29 -17.84 -0.23
C PHE A 362 -1.65 -19.10 -1.05
N GLY A 363 -2.78 -19.73 -0.72
CA GLY A 363 -3.16 -20.99 -1.35
C GLY A 363 -2.31 -22.16 -0.86
N LEU A 364 -2.17 -23.21 -1.68
CA LEU A 364 -1.67 -24.51 -1.22
C LEU A 364 -0.13 -24.61 -1.07
N ALA A 365 0.65 -23.65 -1.60
CA ALA A 365 2.13 -23.76 -1.60
C ALA A 365 2.89 -22.45 -1.91
N GLN A 366 2.25 -21.28 -1.85
CA GLN A 366 2.95 -20.01 -2.14
C GLN A 366 3.29 -19.34 -0.82
N HIS A 367 4.58 -19.22 -0.55
CA HIS A 367 5.11 -18.51 0.61
C HIS A 367 5.67 -17.17 0.15
N GLY A 368 5.33 -16.10 0.85
CA GLY A 368 5.74 -14.75 0.48
C GLY A 368 5.77 -13.79 1.65
N VAL A 369 6.11 -12.55 1.33
CA VAL A 369 6.14 -11.45 2.29
C VAL A 369 5.19 -10.34 1.87
N ILE A 370 4.55 -9.72 2.85
CA ILE A 370 3.71 -8.54 2.70
C ILE A 370 4.29 -7.42 3.54
N PHE A 371 4.39 -6.22 2.96
CA PHE A 371 4.70 -5.02 3.71
C PHE A 371 3.43 -4.41 4.32
N ILE A 372 3.49 -4.11 5.61
CA ILE A 372 2.47 -3.38 6.37
C ILE A 372 3.07 -2.09 6.87
N GLY A 373 2.50 -0.95 6.47
CA GLY A 373 2.94 0.36 6.96
C GLY A 373 2.72 0.51 8.47
N ALA A 374 3.65 1.18 9.15
CA ALA A 374 3.64 1.38 10.60
C ALA A 374 2.36 2.04 11.11
N TYR A 375 1.72 2.88 10.30
CA TYR A 375 0.43 3.52 10.61
C TYR A 375 -0.76 2.55 10.74
N LYS A 376 -0.56 1.26 10.41
CA LYS A 376 -1.55 0.19 10.58
C LYS A 376 -1.21 -0.74 11.75
N THR A 377 -0.14 -0.47 12.50
CA THR A 377 0.38 -1.40 13.50
C THR A 377 0.75 -0.69 14.79
N ASP A 378 0.31 -1.26 15.91
CA ASP A 378 0.72 -0.81 17.25
C ASP A 378 1.56 -1.90 17.92
N LEU A 379 2.78 -1.54 18.35
CA LEU A 379 3.64 -2.42 19.14
C LEU A 379 3.15 -2.48 20.58
N LEU A 380 2.95 -3.69 21.09
CA LEU A 380 2.52 -3.98 22.44
C LEU A 380 3.73 -4.18 23.38
N GLU A 381 3.51 -4.04 24.68
CA GLU A 381 4.56 -4.18 25.71
C GLU A 381 5.19 -5.59 25.73
N ASP A 382 4.44 -6.60 25.31
CA ASP A 382 4.88 -8.00 25.21
C ASP A 382 5.68 -8.30 23.92
N GLY A 383 5.87 -7.30 23.06
CA GLY A 383 6.58 -7.42 21.79
C GLY A 383 5.70 -7.84 20.60
N ASN A 384 4.42 -8.14 20.81
CA ASN A 384 3.46 -8.41 19.74
C ASN A 384 3.01 -7.12 19.05
N TYR A 385 2.42 -7.24 17.87
CA TYR A 385 1.83 -6.12 17.14
C TYR A 385 0.32 -6.29 16.97
N ASN A 386 -0.47 -5.26 17.24
CA ASN A 386 -1.83 -5.19 16.74
C ASN A 386 -1.85 -4.62 15.33
N LEU A 387 -2.38 -5.36 14.36
CA LEU A 387 -2.56 -4.91 12.98
C LEU A 387 -4.03 -4.55 12.71
N TYR A 388 -4.25 -3.32 12.24
CA TYR A 388 -5.54 -2.75 11.90
C TYR A 388 -5.77 -2.71 10.37
N LEU A 389 -6.86 -3.32 9.93
CA LEU A 389 -7.17 -3.54 8.52
C LEU A 389 -8.56 -3.04 8.16
N LYS A 390 -8.73 -2.55 6.93
CA LYS A 390 -10.03 -2.25 6.32
C LYS A 390 -10.42 -3.35 5.33
N THR A 391 -11.72 -3.53 5.14
CA THR A 391 -12.32 -4.48 4.18
C THR A 391 -11.81 -4.27 2.76
N ASN A 392 -11.57 -3.01 2.41
CA ASN A 392 -11.12 -2.60 1.09
C ASN A 392 -9.60 -2.39 1.01
N ASP A 393 -8.83 -2.73 2.04
CA ASP A 393 -7.38 -2.70 1.96
C ASP A 393 -6.88 -3.78 0.99
N TYR A 394 -5.82 -3.43 0.25
CA TYR A 394 -5.10 -4.34 -0.62
C TYR A 394 -3.62 -4.28 -0.29
N PHE A 395 -3.01 -5.44 -0.12
CA PHE A 395 -1.61 -5.62 0.21
C PHE A 395 -0.89 -6.31 -0.93
N TYR A 396 0.30 -5.85 -1.26
CA TYR A 396 1.10 -6.46 -2.30
C TYR A 396 1.87 -7.66 -1.73
N PHE A 397 1.44 -8.86 -2.14
CA PHE A 397 2.07 -10.12 -1.80
C PHE A 397 3.26 -10.38 -2.73
N MET A 398 4.44 -10.54 -2.14
CA MET A 398 5.70 -10.81 -2.83
C MET A 398 6.10 -12.27 -2.59
N ASP A 399 5.92 -13.11 -3.61
CA ASP A 399 6.19 -14.54 -3.55
C ASP A 399 7.71 -14.80 -3.52
N THR A 400 8.12 -15.76 -2.69
CA THR A 400 9.54 -16.16 -2.58
C THR A 400 10.05 -16.95 -3.78
N ALA A 401 9.18 -17.67 -4.51
CA ALA A 401 9.51 -18.38 -5.75
C ALA A 401 9.63 -17.44 -6.98
N GLY A 402 9.33 -16.14 -6.82
CA GLY A 402 9.66 -15.11 -7.80
C GLY A 402 8.48 -14.25 -8.26
N ALA A 403 8.81 -13.15 -8.92
CA ALA A 403 7.88 -12.05 -9.22
C ALA A 403 6.68 -12.41 -10.13
N ALA A 404 6.72 -13.56 -10.82
CA ALA A 404 5.61 -14.04 -11.65
C ALA A 404 4.35 -14.37 -10.83
N ASN A 405 4.53 -14.74 -9.55
CA ASN A 405 3.43 -15.16 -8.68
C ASN A 405 2.90 -14.04 -7.77
N ASN A 406 3.57 -12.87 -7.75
CA ASN A 406 3.16 -11.71 -6.96
C ASN A 406 1.75 -11.24 -7.32
N ARG A 407 0.97 -10.87 -6.31
CA ARG A 407 -0.44 -10.48 -6.47
C ARG A 407 -0.89 -9.56 -5.35
N PHE A 408 -2.10 -9.03 -5.46
CA PHE A 408 -2.72 -8.29 -4.36
C PHE A 408 -3.57 -9.24 -3.49
N MET A 409 -3.43 -9.10 -2.18
CA MET A 409 -4.21 -9.78 -1.15
C MET A 409 -5.15 -8.77 -0.48
N LYS A 410 -6.41 -9.15 -0.25
CA LYS A 410 -7.37 -8.28 0.45
C LYS A 410 -7.15 -8.31 1.95
N GLY A 411 -7.44 -7.21 2.65
CA GLY A 411 -7.37 -7.11 4.11
C GLY A 411 -8.02 -8.29 4.86
N PRO A 412 -9.28 -8.66 4.58
CA PRO A 412 -9.92 -9.81 5.22
C PRO A 412 -9.15 -11.13 4.99
N THR A 413 -8.58 -11.33 3.80
CA THR A 413 -7.79 -12.53 3.49
C THR A 413 -6.49 -12.55 4.27
N LEU A 414 -5.80 -11.41 4.35
CA LEU A 414 -4.58 -11.27 5.13
C LEU A 414 -4.84 -11.54 6.61
N MET A 415 -5.87 -10.92 7.18
CA MET A 415 -6.30 -11.14 8.56
C MET A 415 -6.49 -12.64 8.85
N TRP A 416 -7.25 -13.33 7.99
CA TRP A 416 -7.49 -14.77 8.16
C TRP A 416 -6.20 -15.60 8.11
N GLN A 417 -5.31 -15.34 7.13
CA GLN A 417 -4.03 -16.06 7.04
C GLN A 417 -3.18 -15.86 8.30
N LEU A 418 -3.07 -14.64 8.79
CA LEU A 418 -2.29 -14.33 9.99
C LEU A 418 -2.85 -15.01 11.25
N SER A 419 -4.18 -15.00 11.42
CA SER A 419 -4.83 -15.66 12.55
C SER A 419 -4.70 -17.19 12.52
N LEU A 420 -4.62 -17.79 11.33
CA LEU A 420 -4.45 -19.23 11.19
C LEU A 420 -3.06 -19.69 11.67
N TYR A 421 -2.03 -18.86 11.52
CA TYR A 421 -0.65 -19.23 11.87
C TYR A 421 -0.38 -19.22 13.36
N ASN A 422 -0.86 -18.21 14.06
CA ASN A 422 -0.57 -18.02 15.49
C ASN A 422 -1.75 -18.40 16.39
N GLY A 423 -2.89 -18.82 15.82
CA GLY A 423 -4.10 -19.13 16.58
C GLY A 423 -4.71 -17.92 17.29
N THR A 424 -4.26 -16.70 16.98
CA THR A 424 -4.82 -15.48 17.58
C THR A 424 -6.24 -15.30 17.09
N VAL A 425 -7.06 -14.76 17.98
CA VAL A 425 -8.47 -14.50 17.72
C VAL A 425 -8.61 -13.13 17.02
N PRO A 426 -8.93 -13.06 15.72
CA PRO A 426 -9.10 -11.79 15.06
C PRO A 426 -10.43 -11.14 15.49
N ILE A 427 -10.43 -9.81 15.58
CA ILE A 427 -11.62 -9.02 15.87
C ILE A 427 -12.16 -8.48 14.56
N ALA A 428 -13.41 -8.80 14.22
CA ALA A 428 -14.14 -8.13 13.14
C ALA A 428 -15.08 -7.09 13.75
N LYS A 429 -14.81 -5.81 13.51
CA LYS A 429 -15.59 -4.72 14.11
C LYS A 429 -16.96 -4.61 13.46
N GLU A 430 -18.02 -4.59 14.26
CA GLU A 430 -19.38 -4.38 13.78
C GLU A 430 -19.55 -2.94 13.29
N LYS A 431 -20.17 -2.76 12.11
CA LYS A 431 -20.26 -1.44 11.45
C LYS A 431 -21.00 -0.40 12.30
N VAL A 432 -21.98 -0.84 13.08
CA VAL A 432 -22.78 0.02 13.96
C VAL A 432 -21.92 0.70 15.03
N ILE A 433 -20.75 0.14 15.39
CA ILE A 433 -19.79 0.76 16.33
C ILE A 433 -19.34 2.13 15.80
N SER A 434 -18.92 2.20 14.52
CA SER A 434 -18.50 3.47 13.93
C SER A 434 -19.64 4.49 13.91
N THR A 435 -20.88 4.04 13.67
CA THR A 435 -22.07 4.90 13.70
C THR A 435 -22.32 5.45 15.11
N ILE A 436 -22.27 4.59 16.14
CA ILE A 436 -22.45 4.99 17.53
C ILE A 436 -21.39 6.03 17.92
N ASN A 437 -20.10 5.74 17.68
CA ASN A 437 -19.02 6.65 18.01
C ASN A 437 -19.16 8.00 17.30
N GLU A 438 -19.45 8.02 15.99
CA GLU A 438 -19.64 9.27 15.23
C GLU A 438 -20.83 10.10 15.75
N LEU A 439 -21.91 9.45 16.19
CA LEU A 439 -23.09 10.13 16.74
C LEU A 439 -22.84 10.65 18.15
N THR A 440 -22.18 9.85 18.98
CA THR A 440 -21.77 10.24 20.34
C THR A 440 -20.84 11.46 20.30
N GLU A 441 -19.79 11.44 19.47
CA GLU A 441 -18.91 12.59 19.28
C GLU A 441 -19.67 13.84 18.83
N ALA A 442 -20.61 13.70 17.89
CA ALA A 442 -21.42 14.81 17.41
C ALA A 442 -22.34 15.38 18.50
N ILE A 443 -22.99 14.52 19.30
CA ILE A 443 -23.82 14.93 20.43
C ILE A 443 -22.98 15.65 21.49
N ASN A 444 -21.82 15.10 21.85
CA ASN A 444 -20.90 15.69 22.82
C ASN A 444 -20.41 17.07 22.35
N PHE A 445 -20.14 17.21 21.06
CA PHE A 445 -19.79 18.49 20.45
C PHE A 445 -20.94 19.51 20.55
N LEU A 446 -22.18 19.13 20.20
CA LEU A 446 -23.33 20.04 20.32
C LEU A 446 -23.56 20.46 21.78
N ALA A 447 -23.52 19.50 22.71
CA ALA A 447 -23.74 19.74 24.13
C ALA A 447 -22.70 20.70 24.73
N SER A 448 -21.41 20.51 24.40
CA SER A 448 -20.33 21.39 24.87
C SER A 448 -20.42 22.84 24.36
N HIS A 449 -21.15 23.06 23.26
CA HIS A 449 -21.39 24.38 22.66
C HIS A 449 -22.75 24.97 23.02
N GLY A 450 -23.39 24.47 24.08
CA GLY A 450 -24.62 25.04 24.63
C GLY A 450 -25.86 24.80 23.78
N VAL A 451 -25.84 23.81 22.88
CA VAL A 451 -27.06 23.31 22.26
C VAL A 451 -27.78 22.46 23.29
N THR A 452 -28.82 23.03 23.90
CA THR A 452 -29.58 22.41 24.99
C THR A 452 -30.86 21.72 24.49
N GLU A 453 -31.58 21.12 25.44
CA GLU A 453 -32.88 20.48 25.26
C GLU A 453 -33.84 21.29 24.38
N GLY A 454 -34.43 20.64 23.37
CA GLY A 454 -35.38 21.24 22.43
C GLY A 454 -34.78 21.80 21.13
N GLY A 455 -33.44 21.86 21.01
CA GLY A 455 -32.80 22.11 19.72
C GLY A 455 -33.04 20.94 18.77
N GLU A 456 -33.76 21.15 17.65
CA GLU A 456 -34.14 20.06 16.73
C GLU A 456 -32.94 19.28 16.18
N GLN A 457 -31.76 19.90 16.12
CA GLN A 457 -30.49 19.26 15.74
C GLN A 457 -30.04 18.19 16.75
N LEU A 458 -30.09 18.50 18.05
CA LEU A 458 -29.71 17.57 19.12
C LEU A 458 -30.68 16.40 19.16
N VAL A 459 -31.99 16.69 19.15
CA VAL A 459 -33.06 15.68 19.15
C VAL A 459 -32.92 14.71 17.97
N ARG A 460 -32.53 15.21 16.79
CA ARG A 460 -32.30 14.39 15.60
C ARG A 460 -31.11 13.44 15.79
N LEU A 461 -29.98 13.92 16.32
CA LEU A 461 -28.82 13.07 16.59
C LEU A 461 -29.09 12.04 17.70
N GLU A 462 -29.81 12.43 18.76
CA GLU A 462 -30.24 11.51 19.81
C GLU A 462 -31.13 10.39 19.26
N GLN A 463 -32.10 10.73 18.40
CA GLN A 463 -32.96 9.75 17.75
C GLN A 463 -32.14 8.79 16.87
N GLN A 464 -31.17 9.29 16.10
CA GLN A 464 -30.26 8.46 15.32
C GLN A 464 -29.40 7.56 16.20
N LEU A 465 -28.94 8.05 17.35
CA LEU A 465 -28.15 7.27 18.30
C LEU A 465 -29.00 6.15 18.92
N LEU A 466 -30.26 6.43 19.28
CA LEU A 466 -31.21 5.42 19.76
C LEU A 466 -31.46 4.32 18.71
N GLU A 467 -31.61 4.70 17.44
CA GLU A 467 -31.72 3.74 16.33
C GLU A 467 -30.46 2.88 16.18
N ALA A 468 -29.27 3.49 16.27
CA ALA A 468 -27.99 2.78 16.21
C ALA A 468 -27.80 1.83 17.42
N VAL A 469 -28.20 2.24 18.63
CA VAL A 469 -28.20 1.38 19.83
C VAL A 469 -29.16 0.21 19.66
N GLN A 470 -30.32 0.42 19.02
CA GLN A 470 -31.24 -0.68 18.73
C GLN A 470 -30.65 -1.64 17.69
N GLU A 471 -30.03 -1.14 16.62
CA GLU A 471 -29.29 -1.97 15.66
C GLU A 471 -28.17 -2.76 16.35
N ALA A 472 -27.43 -2.15 17.29
CA ALA A 472 -26.41 -2.83 18.06
C ALA A 472 -26.97 -3.99 18.90
N LYS A 473 -28.13 -3.81 19.54
CA LYS A 473 -28.82 -4.90 20.27
C LYS A 473 -29.22 -6.06 19.34
N ASP A 474 -29.73 -5.74 18.15
CA ASP A 474 -30.11 -6.75 17.17
C ASP A 474 -28.87 -7.51 16.66
N ARG A 475 -27.77 -6.79 16.40
CA ARG A 475 -26.47 -7.39 16.03
C ARG A 475 -25.90 -8.29 17.13
N LEU A 476 -25.98 -7.88 18.40
CA LEU A 476 -25.56 -8.74 19.52
C LEU A 476 -26.33 -10.07 19.54
N LYS A 477 -27.64 -10.03 19.25
CA LYS A 477 -28.47 -11.24 19.15
C LYS A 477 -28.08 -12.11 17.96
N GLU A 478 -27.76 -11.52 16.81
CA GLU A 478 -27.23 -12.25 15.65
C GLU A 478 -25.90 -12.94 15.97
N LEU A 479 -24.99 -12.25 16.66
CA LEU A 479 -23.70 -12.79 17.09
C LEU A 479 -23.89 -13.95 18.10
N ASP A 480 -24.82 -13.81 19.05
CA ASP A 480 -25.18 -14.87 19.99
C ASP A 480 -25.70 -16.13 19.29
N ASN A 481 -26.52 -15.97 18.25
CA ASN A 481 -26.98 -17.08 17.44
C ASN A 481 -25.84 -17.75 16.67
N LYS A 482 -24.96 -16.95 16.06
CA LYS A 482 -23.79 -17.47 15.33
C LYS A 482 -22.84 -18.25 16.24
N ILE A 483 -22.61 -17.78 17.46
CA ILE A 483 -21.82 -18.51 18.47
C ILE A 483 -22.48 -19.86 18.79
N ARG A 484 -23.81 -19.89 18.91
CA ARG A 484 -24.56 -21.13 19.17
C ARG A 484 -24.42 -22.12 18.01
N GLU A 485 -24.64 -21.66 16.78
CA GLU A 485 -24.50 -22.49 15.57
C GLU A 485 -23.10 -23.10 15.45
N LEU A 486 -22.05 -22.28 15.62
CA LEU A 486 -20.67 -22.76 15.59
C LEU A 486 -20.36 -23.76 16.70
N ASN A 487 -20.88 -23.53 17.91
CA ASN A 487 -20.74 -24.48 19.02
C ASN A 487 -21.44 -25.80 18.72
N ASP A 488 -22.63 -25.77 18.11
CA ASP A 488 -23.36 -26.98 17.76
C ASP A 488 -22.63 -27.76 16.66
N SER A 489 -22.08 -27.08 15.63
CA SER A 489 -21.20 -27.71 14.64
C SER A 489 -19.94 -28.31 15.27
N ALA A 490 -19.31 -27.63 16.23
CA ALA A 490 -18.16 -28.17 16.95
C ALA A 490 -18.52 -29.45 17.75
N LYS A 491 -19.67 -29.45 18.43
CA LYS A 491 -20.16 -30.62 19.17
C LYS A 491 -20.46 -31.79 18.24
N GLU A 492 -21.10 -31.55 17.09
CA GLU A 492 -21.39 -32.58 16.10
C GLU A 492 -20.10 -33.26 15.61
N LEU A 493 -19.05 -32.48 15.33
CA LEU A 493 -17.74 -33.02 14.96
C LEU A 493 -17.15 -33.87 16.09
N ILE A 494 -17.14 -33.37 17.33
CA ILE A 494 -16.60 -34.11 18.49
C ILE A 494 -17.35 -35.43 18.71
N VAL A 495 -18.68 -35.42 18.62
CA VAL A 495 -19.51 -36.62 18.82
C VAL A 495 -19.31 -37.65 17.70
N SER A 496 -19.01 -37.20 16.48
CA SER A 496 -18.86 -38.08 15.32
C SER A 496 -17.60 -38.96 15.34
N ASN A 497 -16.60 -38.66 16.19
CA ASN A 497 -15.51 -39.55 16.61
C ASN A 497 -14.71 -40.24 15.46
N ILE A 498 -14.33 -39.51 14.40
CA ILE A 498 -13.61 -40.08 13.24
C ILE A 498 -12.34 -39.26 12.87
N SER A 499 -11.16 -39.80 13.20
CA SER A 499 -9.81 -39.54 12.65
C SER A 499 -9.16 -38.14 12.78
N ASP A 500 -7.84 -38.09 12.60
CA ASP A 500 -6.95 -36.90 12.68
C ASP A 500 -7.37 -35.72 11.77
N TYR A 501 -8.21 -35.94 10.74
CA TYR A 501 -8.69 -34.89 9.83
C TYR A 501 -9.77 -33.97 10.47
N GLN A 502 -10.38 -34.38 11.58
CA GLN A 502 -11.37 -33.56 12.31
C GLN A 502 -10.76 -32.53 13.25
N ASP A 503 -9.52 -32.71 13.72
CA ASP A 503 -8.89 -31.80 14.68
C ASP A 503 -8.59 -30.43 14.08
N GLU A 504 -8.11 -30.36 12.83
CA GLU A 504 -7.87 -29.09 12.13
C GLU A 504 -9.19 -28.32 11.90
N THR A 505 -10.25 -29.04 11.51
CA THR A 505 -11.58 -28.43 11.30
C THR A 505 -12.17 -27.93 12.61
N LEU A 506 -12.00 -28.68 13.70
CA LEU A 506 -12.45 -28.29 15.03
C LEU A 506 -11.73 -27.04 15.52
N GLU A 507 -10.41 -26.95 15.28
CA GLU A 507 -9.61 -25.78 15.65
C GLU A 507 -10.01 -24.53 14.86
N GLN A 508 -10.31 -24.67 13.56
CA GLN A 508 -10.87 -23.59 12.75
C GLN A 508 -12.20 -23.08 13.31
N ILE A 509 -13.10 -23.98 13.75
CA ILE A 509 -14.37 -23.60 14.35
C ILE A 509 -14.16 -22.90 15.70
N LYS A 510 -13.22 -23.37 16.54
CA LYS A 510 -12.87 -22.68 17.80
C LYS A 510 -12.36 -21.26 17.55
N ASN A 511 -11.47 -21.08 16.58
CA ASN A 511 -10.95 -19.76 16.20
C ASN A 511 -12.08 -18.84 15.70
N GLN A 512 -13.03 -19.37 14.93
CA GLN A 512 -14.22 -18.63 14.52
C GLN A 512 -15.11 -18.25 15.72
N ILE A 513 -15.33 -19.17 16.67
CA ILE A 513 -16.09 -18.87 17.90
C ILE A 513 -15.41 -17.74 18.67
N GLY A 514 -14.10 -17.84 18.89
CA GLY A 514 -13.31 -16.81 19.55
C GLY A 514 -13.48 -15.45 18.86
N SER A 515 -13.39 -15.44 17.53
CA SER A 515 -13.50 -14.19 16.74
C SER A 515 -14.87 -13.53 16.92
N VAL A 516 -15.94 -14.33 16.81
CA VAL A 516 -17.31 -13.83 17.01
C VAL A 516 -17.52 -13.36 18.45
N GLN A 517 -16.95 -14.05 19.44
CA GLN A 517 -17.01 -13.63 20.84
C GLN A 517 -16.28 -12.30 21.08
N ALA A 518 -15.12 -12.09 20.46
CA ALA A 518 -14.36 -10.85 20.57
C ALA A 518 -15.10 -9.68 19.91
N SER A 519 -15.64 -9.87 18.71
CA SER A 519 -16.52 -8.90 18.05
C SER A 519 -17.73 -8.53 18.90
N ARG A 520 -18.38 -9.53 19.50
CA ARG A 520 -19.52 -9.35 20.39
C ARG A 520 -19.15 -8.57 21.65
N ARG A 521 -18.01 -8.89 22.28
CA ARG A 521 -17.53 -8.18 23.48
C ARG A 521 -17.31 -6.70 23.17
N LEU A 522 -16.58 -6.41 22.08
CA LEU A 522 -16.33 -5.04 21.64
C LEU A 522 -17.63 -4.27 21.36
N LEU A 523 -18.57 -4.87 20.62
CA LEU A 523 -19.87 -4.23 20.36
C LEU A 523 -20.64 -3.97 21.65
N LYS A 524 -20.63 -4.92 22.59
CA LYS A 524 -21.32 -4.79 23.87
C LYS A 524 -20.73 -3.66 24.71
N GLU A 525 -19.40 -3.58 24.83
CA GLU A 525 -18.70 -2.53 25.57
C GLU A 525 -19.07 -1.14 25.03
N ILE A 526 -18.93 -0.93 23.71
CA ILE A 526 -19.27 0.35 23.07
C ILE A 526 -20.76 0.68 23.23
N ASN A 527 -21.64 -0.30 23.07
CA ASN A 527 -23.08 -0.09 23.22
C ASN A 527 -23.47 0.25 24.67
N ASP A 528 -22.87 -0.40 25.66
CA ASP A 528 -23.11 -0.15 27.08
C ASP A 528 -22.60 1.25 27.48
N ASP A 529 -21.44 1.66 26.96
CA ASP A 529 -20.90 3.01 27.15
C ASP A 529 -21.80 4.08 26.52
N ALA A 530 -22.28 3.86 25.28
CA ALA A 530 -23.21 4.78 24.63
C ALA A 530 -24.53 4.91 25.41
N ILE A 531 -25.06 3.79 25.95
CA ILE A 531 -26.26 3.83 26.81
C ILE A 531 -25.98 4.61 28.10
N ARG A 532 -24.79 4.45 28.70
CA ARG A 532 -24.41 5.20 29.91
C ARG A 532 -24.37 6.69 29.61
N GLU A 533 -23.73 7.12 28.52
CA GLU A 533 -23.67 8.52 28.12
C GLU A 533 -25.07 9.10 27.87
N ILE A 534 -25.95 8.40 27.15
CA ILE A 534 -27.36 8.79 26.98
C ILE A 534 -28.05 8.97 28.35
N GLY A 535 -27.83 8.03 29.27
CA GLY A 535 -28.40 8.08 30.62
C GLY A 535 -27.90 9.27 31.43
N GLU A 536 -26.60 9.58 31.37
CA GLU A 536 -26.00 10.75 32.00
C GLU A 536 -26.59 12.05 31.45
N TYR A 537 -26.77 12.14 30.12
CA TYR A 537 -27.45 13.26 29.49
C TYR A 537 -28.88 13.42 30.03
N GLN A 538 -29.67 12.33 30.04
CA GLN A 538 -31.04 12.36 30.56
C GLN A 538 -31.12 12.76 32.04
N VAL A 539 -30.16 12.35 32.88
CA VAL A 539 -30.11 12.71 34.30
C VAL A 539 -29.72 14.18 34.50
N ILE A 540 -28.74 14.70 33.75
CA ILE A 540 -28.38 16.12 33.77
C ILE A 540 -29.59 16.99 33.36
N LEU A 541 -30.32 16.57 32.33
CA LEU A 541 -31.53 17.22 31.82
C LEU A 541 -32.68 17.27 32.85
N VAL A 542 -32.94 16.16 33.55
CA VAL A 542 -33.96 16.11 34.62
C VAL A 542 -33.58 17.04 35.79
N ASN A 543 -32.30 17.17 36.08
CA ASN A 543 -31.82 18.03 37.17
C ASN A 543 -31.81 19.52 36.79
N SER A 544 -31.52 19.90 35.55
CA SER A 544 -31.60 21.30 35.08
C SER A 544 -33.05 21.81 35.04
N ASN A 545 -34.01 20.98 34.63
CA ASN A 545 -35.43 21.34 34.61
C ASN A 545 -36.01 21.51 36.03
N LYS A 546 -35.56 20.72 37.01
CA LYS A 546 -35.91 20.91 38.44
C LYS A 546 -35.39 22.22 39.01
N VAL A 547 -34.21 22.69 38.57
CA VAL A 547 -33.66 23.98 39.01
C VAL A 547 -34.45 25.15 38.43
N ASP A 548 -34.87 25.08 37.16
CA ASP A 548 -35.65 26.14 36.49
C ASP A 548 -37.11 26.21 36.99
N GLU A 549 -37.74 25.07 37.31
CA GLU A 549 -39.04 25.04 37.99
C GLU A 549 -38.97 25.59 39.43
N SER A 550 -37.88 25.34 40.16
CA SER A 550 -37.67 25.93 41.50
C SER A 550 -37.51 27.46 41.47
N TRP A 551 -36.98 28.00 40.35
CA TRP A 551 -36.84 29.43 40.12
C TRP A 551 -38.17 30.08 39.67
N LYS A 552 -38.98 29.40 38.86
CA LYS A 552 -40.34 29.85 38.49
C LYS A 552 -41.30 29.81 39.68
N GLY A 553 -41.18 28.82 40.57
CA GLY A 553 -41.94 28.75 41.82
C GLY A 553 -41.64 29.89 42.82
N LYS A 554 -40.43 30.46 42.78
CA LYS A 554 -40.04 31.62 43.63
C LYS A 554 -40.43 32.99 43.05
N ARG A 555 -40.80 33.08 41.77
CA ARG A 555 -41.27 34.34 41.15
C ARG A 555 -42.78 34.57 41.30
N ASN A 556 -43.56 33.56 41.68
CA ASN A 556 -45.00 33.69 41.96
C ASN A 556 -45.33 34.00 43.44
N LEU A 557 -44.34 34.42 44.23
CA LEU A 557 -44.48 34.78 45.66
C LEU A 557 -43.91 36.18 45.97
N LYS A 558 -44.11 37.16 45.07
CA LYS A 558 -43.93 38.58 45.37
C LYS A 558 -45.06 39.42 44.80
#